data_AF-A0AAV3SAI0-F1
#
_entry.id   AF-A0AAV3SAI0-F1
#
_cell.length_a   1.000
_cell.length_b   1.000
_cell.length_c   1.000
_cell.angle_alpha   90.00
_cell.angle_beta   90.00
_cell.angle_gamma   90.00
#
_symmetry.space_group_name_H-M   'P 1'
#
loop_
_entity.id
_entity.type
_entity.pdbx_description
1 polymer ?
#
loop_
_entity_poly.entity_id
_entity_poly.type
_entity_poly.pdbx_seq_one_letter_code
_entity_poly.pdbx_strand_id
1 'polypeptide(L)'
;MVDFQSRDTRRMDDDERAEAKDESADDEGEEHDHGDHEGHSDHGHHAHDAESVMFGVVTVSSSREADDDPSGDAIVALIEDASHEVAARDLVDDDFDDVQGTVDRLVRDDGVDAVVTTGGTGVTPDDVTVEAVDALYDKSLPGFGELFRRLSYDEIGTRVVGTRATAGVANGVPVFCLPGSESAVRLGVSDVILPEIGHLVGLARRDEDGAEADDEPGVSPEKGDGDEGSEAQEGTE
;
A
#
# COMPACT_ATOMS: atom_id res chain seq x y z
N MET A 1 12.54 31.12 35.46
CA MET A 1 12.15 32.55 35.49
C MET A 1 13.42 33.35 35.20
N VAL A 2 13.66 33.64 33.93
CA VAL A 2 14.82 34.42 33.46
C VAL A 2 14.28 35.48 32.52
N ASP A 3 14.51 36.73 32.92
CA ASP A 3 13.99 37.97 32.37
C ASP A 3 14.69 38.29 31.03
N PHE A 4 13.89 38.46 29.97
CA PHE A 4 14.36 38.87 28.64
C PHE A 4 14.01 40.34 28.43
N GLN A 5 14.81 41.24 29.01
CA GLN A 5 14.71 42.67 28.76
C GLN A 5 15.90 43.15 27.94
N SER A 6 15.53 43.80 26.82
CA SER A 6 16.24 44.88 26.12
C SER A 6 16.72 44.51 24.73
N ARG A 7 15.76 44.60 23.79
CA ARG A 7 16.02 45.09 22.43
C ARG A 7 16.49 46.53 22.54
N ASP A 8 17.70 46.82 22.06
CA ASP A 8 18.07 48.16 21.65
C ASP A 8 18.58 48.14 20.20
N THR A 9 18.14 49.15 19.50
CA THR A 9 18.20 49.39 18.07
C THR A 9 19.53 50.01 17.68
N ARG A 10 20.11 49.59 16.56
CA ARG A 10 20.83 50.54 15.70
C ARG A 10 20.84 50.11 14.24
N ARG A 11 20.51 51.09 13.44
CA ARG A 11 20.32 51.16 11.99
C ARG A 11 21.59 51.76 11.37
N MET A 12 21.69 51.66 10.04
CA MET A 12 22.64 52.30 9.10
C MET A 12 23.76 51.34 8.68
N ASP A 13 23.68 50.70 7.51
CA ASP A 13 23.76 51.22 6.12
C ASP A 13 25.21 51.45 5.68
N ASP A 14 25.44 51.03 4.43
CA ASP A 14 26.55 51.29 3.50
C ASP A 14 27.75 50.31 3.39
N ASP A 15 27.81 49.76 2.16
CA ASP A 15 28.97 49.54 1.30
C ASP A 15 30.13 48.65 1.79
N GLU A 16 30.34 47.52 1.11
CA GLU A 16 31.46 47.44 0.16
C GLU A 16 31.40 46.19 -0.72
N ARG A 17 31.60 46.46 -2.02
CA ARG A 17 31.61 45.57 -3.18
C ARG A 17 33.04 45.02 -3.34
N ALA A 18 33.21 43.70 -3.38
CA ALA A 18 34.47 43.09 -3.84
C ALA A 18 34.16 42.05 -4.91
N GLU A 19 34.40 42.45 -6.16
CA GLU A 19 34.58 41.54 -7.28
C GLU A 19 36.02 41.02 -7.30
N ALA A 20 36.18 39.72 -7.53
CA ALA A 20 37.42 39.15 -8.05
C ALA A 20 37.04 38.13 -9.14
N LYS A 21 37.45 38.43 -10.37
CA LYS A 21 37.57 37.53 -11.51
C LYS A 21 38.98 36.96 -11.56
N ASP A 22 39.10 35.72 -12.01
CA ASP A 22 40.22 35.06 -12.75
C ASP A 22 40.36 33.61 -12.25
N GLU A 23 40.75 32.61 -13.03
CA GLU A 23 40.85 32.35 -14.45
C GLU A 23 41.10 30.82 -14.53
N SER A 24 40.79 30.24 -15.67
CA SER A 24 40.99 28.85 -16.10
C SER A 24 42.26 28.15 -15.62
N ALA A 25 42.13 26.88 -15.24
CA ALA A 25 43.14 25.86 -15.48
C ALA A 25 42.45 24.53 -15.83
N ASP A 26 42.63 24.12 -17.08
CA ASP A 26 42.37 22.79 -17.59
C ASP A 26 43.30 21.78 -16.87
N ASP A 27 42.72 20.72 -16.31
CA ASP A 27 43.46 19.54 -15.84
C ASP A 27 42.82 18.31 -16.49
N GLU A 28 43.49 17.82 -17.54
CA GLU A 28 43.17 16.56 -18.21
C GLU A 28 43.89 15.42 -17.49
N GLY A 29 43.13 14.38 -17.15
CA GLY A 29 43.64 13.01 -17.06
C GLY A 29 43.43 12.31 -15.71
N GLU A 30 42.38 11.49 -15.65
CA GLU A 30 42.53 10.07 -15.28
C GLU A 30 41.20 9.33 -15.56
N GLU A 31 41.17 8.67 -16.72
CA GLU A 31 40.13 7.75 -17.14
C GLU A 31 40.23 6.48 -16.28
N HIS A 32 39.48 6.45 -15.19
CA HIS A 32 39.23 5.21 -14.46
C HIS A 32 38.10 4.45 -15.15
N ASP A 33 38.51 3.55 -16.05
CA ASP A 33 37.74 2.44 -16.60
C ASP A 33 37.24 1.56 -15.44
N HIS A 34 36.06 1.89 -14.92
CA HIS A 34 35.29 0.99 -14.09
C HIS A 34 34.31 0.28 -15.02
N GLY A 35 34.74 -0.91 -15.45
CA GLY A 35 34.02 -1.78 -16.35
C GLY A 35 32.55 -1.92 -16.01
N ASP A 36 31.76 -1.90 -17.07
CA ASP A 36 30.37 -2.29 -17.14
C ASP A 36 30.07 -3.44 -16.19
N HIS A 37 29.40 -3.13 -15.07
CA HIS A 37 28.66 -4.16 -14.37
C HIS A 37 27.38 -4.38 -15.15
N GLU A 38 27.52 -5.18 -16.21
CA GLU A 38 26.43 -5.76 -16.97
C GLU A 38 25.38 -6.32 -16.01
N GLY A 39 24.16 -5.83 -16.19
CA GLY A 39 22.91 -6.48 -15.86
C GLY A 39 22.90 -7.27 -14.56
N HIS A 40 22.51 -6.62 -13.47
CA HIS A 40 21.68 -7.34 -12.51
C HIS A 40 20.43 -7.78 -13.25
N SER A 41 20.49 -9.04 -13.70
CA SER A 41 19.39 -9.82 -14.22
C SER A 41 18.16 -9.54 -13.38
N ASP A 42 17.22 -8.83 -14.01
CA ASP A 42 15.81 -8.76 -13.69
C ASP A 42 15.37 -10.18 -13.31
N HIS A 43 15.31 -10.45 -12.00
CA HIS A 43 14.80 -11.71 -11.51
C HIS A 43 13.30 -11.63 -11.76
N GLY A 44 12.88 -12.16 -12.90
CA GLY A 44 11.48 -12.26 -13.30
C GLY A 44 10.67 -12.99 -12.24
N HIS A 45 10.15 -12.23 -11.29
CA HIS A 45 9.15 -12.66 -10.31
C HIS A 45 7.73 -12.31 -10.77
N HIS A 46 7.56 -11.80 -12.00
CA HIS A 46 6.29 -11.42 -12.63
C HIS A 46 5.41 -12.60 -13.08
N ALA A 47 5.76 -13.84 -12.75
CA ALA A 47 4.99 -15.02 -13.17
C ALA A 47 3.57 -15.10 -12.55
N HIS A 48 3.22 -14.18 -11.64
CA HIS A 48 1.98 -14.21 -10.86
C HIS A 48 1.28 -12.86 -10.79
N ASP A 49 1.63 -11.91 -11.66
CA ASP A 49 0.97 -10.60 -11.64
C ASP A 49 -0.48 -10.79 -12.11
N ALA A 50 -1.44 -10.24 -11.34
CA ALA A 50 -2.84 -10.26 -11.71
C ALA A 50 -3.09 -9.34 -12.92
N GLU A 51 -3.64 -9.90 -14.00
CA GLU A 51 -3.93 -9.15 -15.24
C GLU A 51 -5.16 -8.23 -15.10
N SER A 52 -6.11 -8.60 -14.25
CA SER A 52 -7.26 -7.78 -13.86
C SER A 52 -7.44 -7.84 -12.34
N VAL A 53 -7.91 -6.75 -11.76
CA VAL A 53 -8.06 -6.55 -10.31
C VAL A 53 -9.43 -5.96 -10.05
N MET A 54 -10.15 -6.55 -9.10
CA MET A 54 -11.43 -6.08 -8.60
C MET A 54 -11.21 -5.15 -7.39
N PHE A 55 -11.60 -3.89 -7.51
CA PHE A 55 -11.40 -2.89 -6.47
C PHE A 55 -12.66 -2.67 -5.62
N GLY A 56 -12.46 -2.54 -4.31
CA GLY A 56 -13.37 -1.84 -3.41
C GLY A 56 -12.94 -0.38 -3.25
N VAL A 57 -13.85 0.56 -3.51
CA VAL A 57 -13.60 2.01 -3.38
C VAL A 57 -14.39 2.55 -2.20
N VAL A 58 -13.73 3.23 -1.28
CA VAL A 58 -14.38 3.83 -0.09
C VAL A 58 -14.10 5.33 -0.03
N THR A 59 -15.14 6.13 -0.17
CA THR A 59 -15.05 7.57 0.11
C THR A 59 -15.43 7.81 1.56
N VAL A 60 -14.52 8.43 2.32
CA VAL A 60 -14.76 8.83 3.70
C VAL A 60 -15.03 10.32 3.72
N SER A 61 -16.28 10.71 4.01
CA SER A 61 -16.67 12.11 4.15
C SER A 61 -18.02 12.27 4.82
N SER A 62 -18.06 13.15 5.82
CA SER A 62 -19.28 13.65 6.49
C SER A 62 -20.08 14.70 5.68
N SER A 63 -19.61 15.10 4.50
CA SER A 63 -20.20 16.20 3.71
C SER A 63 -20.57 15.85 2.27
N ARG A 64 -20.06 14.74 1.75
CA ARG A 64 -20.34 14.30 0.37
C ARG A 64 -21.59 13.44 0.31
N GLU A 65 -22.22 13.45 -0.85
CA GLU A 65 -23.29 12.54 -1.21
C GLU A 65 -22.84 11.70 -2.42
N ALA A 66 -23.52 10.60 -2.70
CA ALA A 66 -23.14 9.71 -3.81
C ALA A 66 -23.12 10.42 -5.17
N ASP A 67 -23.96 11.43 -5.37
CA ASP A 67 -24.02 12.26 -6.59
C ASP A 67 -23.04 13.46 -6.58
N ASP A 68 -22.27 13.65 -5.48
CA ASP A 68 -21.28 14.72 -5.30
C ASP A 68 -19.98 14.15 -4.67
N ASP A 69 -19.37 13.21 -5.37
CA ASP A 69 -18.12 12.58 -4.96
C ASP A 69 -17.07 12.56 -6.10
N PRO A 70 -16.49 13.73 -6.42
CA PRO A 70 -15.53 13.86 -7.53
C PRO A 70 -14.24 13.05 -7.31
N SER A 71 -13.87 12.78 -6.06
CA SER A 71 -12.67 12.00 -5.75
C SER A 71 -12.93 10.50 -5.98
N GLY A 72 -14.06 9.97 -5.51
CA GLY A 72 -14.46 8.60 -5.83
C GLY A 72 -14.72 8.41 -7.31
N ASP A 73 -15.33 9.38 -7.99
CA ASP A 73 -15.53 9.34 -9.45
C ASP A 73 -14.19 9.27 -10.19
N ALA A 74 -13.19 10.03 -9.75
CA ALA A 74 -11.84 9.98 -10.31
C ALA A 74 -11.17 8.62 -10.07
N ILE A 75 -11.34 8.00 -8.91
CA ILE A 75 -10.81 6.65 -8.63
C ILE A 75 -11.41 5.65 -9.60
N VAL A 76 -12.75 5.62 -9.71
CA VAL A 76 -13.47 4.68 -10.59
C VAL A 76 -13.01 4.83 -12.03
N ALA A 77 -12.98 6.06 -12.55
CA ALA A 77 -12.57 6.32 -13.93
C ALA A 77 -11.13 5.83 -14.21
N LEU A 78 -10.19 6.09 -13.29
CA LEU A 78 -8.80 5.66 -13.46
C LEU A 78 -8.64 4.14 -13.44
N ILE A 79 -9.39 3.45 -12.58
CA ILE A 79 -9.38 1.98 -12.48
C ILE A 79 -9.95 1.37 -13.76
N GLU A 80 -11.10 1.86 -14.23
CA GLU A 80 -11.75 1.36 -15.45
C GLU A 80 -10.91 1.64 -16.71
N ASP A 81 -10.31 2.83 -16.81
CA ASP A 81 -9.41 3.19 -17.93
C ASP A 81 -8.16 2.29 -17.97
N ALA A 82 -7.75 1.74 -16.82
CA ALA A 82 -6.65 0.79 -16.70
C ALA A 82 -7.06 -0.68 -16.93
N SER A 83 -8.31 -0.93 -17.38
CA SER A 83 -8.86 -2.29 -17.60
C SER A 83 -9.01 -3.14 -16.33
N HIS A 84 -9.13 -2.48 -15.17
CA HIS A 84 -9.55 -3.09 -13.92
C HIS A 84 -11.04 -2.83 -13.67
N GLU A 85 -11.61 -3.45 -12.64
CA GLU A 85 -13.04 -3.36 -12.35
C GLU A 85 -13.29 -2.87 -10.92
N VAL A 86 -14.43 -2.22 -10.69
CA VAL A 86 -14.88 -1.79 -9.36
C VAL A 86 -16.00 -2.71 -8.89
N ALA A 87 -15.70 -3.57 -7.92
CA ALA A 87 -16.66 -4.52 -7.35
C ALA A 87 -17.62 -3.85 -6.36
N ALA A 88 -17.12 -2.85 -5.62
CA ALA A 88 -17.89 -2.14 -4.62
C ALA A 88 -17.47 -0.66 -4.56
N ARG A 89 -18.45 0.21 -4.34
CA ARG A 89 -18.23 1.63 -4.07
C ARG A 89 -19.09 2.05 -2.90
N ASP A 90 -18.45 2.45 -1.81
CA ASP A 90 -19.08 2.84 -0.56
C ASP A 90 -18.73 4.30 -0.22
N LEU A 91 -19.68 5.01 0.38
CA LEU A 91 -19.49 6.34 0.98
C LEU A 91 -19.88 6.24 2.45
N VAL A 92 -18.95 6.59 3.34
CA VAL A 92 -19.11 6.47 4.79
C VAL A 92 -18.75 7.76 5.50
N ASP A 93 -19.32 7.95 6.69
CA ASP A 93 -18.99 9.07 7.57
C ASP A 93 -17.54 8.98 8.08
N ASP A 94 -16.99 10.12 8.52
CA ASP A 94 -15.67 10.23 9.14
C ASP A 94 -15.66 9.68 10.58
N ASP A 95 -16.16 8.46 10.80
CA ASP A 95 -16.18 7.74 12.07
C ASP A 95 -15.29 6.49 12.03
N PHE A 96 -14.63 6.20 13.14
CA PHE A 96 -13.64 5.13 13.21
C PHE A 96 -14.27 3.76 12.92
N ASP A 97 -15.43 3.47 13.52
CA ASP A 97 -16.08 2.17 13.41
C ASP A 97 -16.67 1.98 12.00
N ASP A 98 -17.22 3.04 11.41
CA ASP A 98 -17.76 3.02 10.03
C ASP A 98 -16.66 2.78 8.99
N VAL A 99 -15.52 3.48 9.11
CA VAL A 99 -14.36 3.28 8.23
C VAL A 99 -13.77 1.90 8.41
N GLN A 100 -13.47 1.50 9.66
CA GLN A 100 -12.84 0.22 9.95
C GLN A 100 -13.73 -0.95 9.52
N GLY A 101 -15.01 -0.93 9.89
CA GLY A 101 -15.96 -1.99 9.56
C GLY A 101 -16.20 -2.12 8.05
N THR A 102 -16.18 -1.02 7.31
CA THR A 102 -16.33 -1.04 5.85
C THR A 102 -15.12 -1.66 5.18
N VAL A 103 -13.90 -1.25 5.56
CA VAL A 103 -12.67 -1.85 5.00
C VAL A 103 -12.55 -3.32 5.42
N ASP A 104 -12.82 -3.66 6.68
CA ASP A 104 -12.79 -5.03 7.22
C ASP A 104 -13.76 -5.97 6.46
N ARG A 105 -14.94 -5.47 6.11
CA ARG A 105 -15.91 -6.18 5.26
C ARG A 105 -15.37 -6.40 3.85
N LEU A 106 -14.80 -5.36 3.22
CA LEU A 106 -14.32 -5.43 1.84
C LEU A 106 -13.14 -6.40 1.69
N VAL A 107 -12.18 -6.39 2.62
CA VAL A 107 -11.02 -7.30 2.56
C VAL A 107 -11.39 -8.77 2.82
N ARG A 108 -12.61 -9.07 3.27
CA ARG A 108 -13.17 -10.42 3.43
C ARG A 108 -14.12 -10.82 2.32
N ASP A 109 -14.38 -9.94 1.36
CA ASP A 109 -15.22 -10.24 0.21
C ASP A 109 -14.36 -10.92 -0.87
N ASP A 110 -14.70 -12.16 -1.22
CA ASP A 110 -13.99 -12.93 -2.26
C ASP A 110 -14.04 -12.25 -3.64
N GLY A 111 -14.93 -11.28 -3.85
CA GLY A 111 -15.03 -10.46 -5.05
C GLY A 111 -14.15 -9.19 -5.03
N VAL A 112 -13.36 -8.95 -3.98
CA VAL A 112 -12.48 -7.78 -3.85
C VAL A 112 -11.02 -8.22 -3.76
N ASP A 113 -10.22 -7.78 -4.72
CA ASP A 113 -8.79 -8.06 -4.79
C ASP A 113 -7.94 -6.94 -4.17
N ALA A 114 -8.45 -5.71 -4.12
CA ALA A 114 -7.76 -4.53 -3.58
C ALA A 114 -8.75 -3.49 -3.05
N VAL A 115 -8.35 -2.68 -2.06
CA VAL A 115 -9.19 -1.60 -1.52
C VAL A 115 -8.47 -0.26 -1.62
N VAL A 116 -9.17 0.77 -2.07
CA VAL A 116 -8.70 2.16 -2.08
C VAL A 116 -9.68 3.04 -1.31
N THR A 117 -9.19 3.73 -0.29
CA THR A 117 -9.96 4.74 0.44
C THR A 117 -9.50 6.15 0.09
N THR A 118 -10.41 7.11 0.15
CA THR A 118 -10.13 8.54 -0.04
C THR A 118 -10.87 9.38 1.00
N GLY A 119 -10.16 10.27 1.71
CA GLY A 119 -10.74 11.13 2.75
C GLY A 119 -10.38 10.71 4.16
N GLY A 120 -10.74 11.54 5.16
CA GLY A 120 -10.51 11.29 6.58
C GLY A 120 -9.04 11.10 7.02
N THR A 121 -8.05 11.54 6.21
CA THR A 121 -6.61 11.37 6.51
C THR A 121 -5.90 12.62 7.01
N GLY A 122 -6.61 13.72 7.28
CA GLY A 122 -6.00 14.95 7.78
C GLY A 122 -5.47 14.85 9.23
N VAL A 123 -5.37 16.02 9.85
CA VAL A 123 -4.87 16.18 11.23
C VAL A 123 -5.93 16.73 12.19
N THR A 124 -7.17 16.82 11.74
CA THR A 124 -8.30 17.22 12.58
C THR A 124 -8.77 16.03 13.42
N PRO A 125 -9.53 16.25 14.51
CA PRO A 125 -9.99 15.15 15.37
C PRO A 125 -10.87 14.11 14.66
N ASP A 126 -11.56 14.53 13.59
CA ASP A 126 -12.46 13.68 12.81
C ASP A 126 -11.69 12.89 11.73
N ASP A 127 -10.42 13.22 11.47
CA ASP A 127 -9.58 12.49 10.51
C ASP A 127 -9.03 11.19 11.12
N VAL A 128 -9.82 10.12 10.99
CA VAL A 128 -9.58 8.81 11.63
C VAL A 128 -9.20 7.68 10.68
N THR A 129 -9.21 7.91 9.36
CA THR A 129 -9.07 6.83 8.36
C THR A 129 -7.76 6.06 8.49
N VAL A 130 -6.65 6.75 8.73
CA VAL A 130 -5.34 6.10 8.86
C VAL A 130 -5.31 5.21 10.11
N GLU A 131 -5.77 5.70 11.25
CA GLU A 131 -5.84 4.95 12.50
C GLU A 131 -6.78 3.74 12.41
N ALA A 132 -7.93 3.91 11.76
CA ALA A 132 -8.93 2.87 11.58
C ALA A 132 -8.41 1.72 10.72
N VAL A 133 -7.73 2.05 9.61
CA VAL A 133 -7.27 1.08 8.63
C VAL A 133 -5.91 0.47 9.00
N ASP A 134 -4.98 1.23 9.61
CA ASP A 134 -3.68 0.70 10.07
C ASP A 134 -3.86 -0.46 11.07
N ALA A 135 -4.94 -0.44 11.86
CA ALA A 135 -5.27 -1.51 12.81
C ALA A 135 -5.67 -2.84 12.14
N LEU A 136 -6.00 -2.83 10.85
CA LEU A 136 -6.37 -4.02 10.07
C LEU A 136 -5.18 -4.68 9.38
N TYR A 137 -4.04 -4.00 9.27
CA TYR A 137 -2.92 -4.51 8.50
C TYR A 137 -2.24 -5.69 9.19
N ASP A 138 -2.17 -6.82 8.48
CA ASP A 138 -1.25 -7.91 8.78
C ASP A 138 0.20 -7.50 8.48
N LYS A 139 0.38 -6.67 7.44
CA LYS A 139 1.68 -6.17 6.99
C LYS A 139 1.57 -4.76 6.44
N SER A 140 2.23 -3.80 7.07
CA SER A 140 2.30 -2.42 6.57
C SER A 140 3.21 -2.31 5.34
N LEU A 141 2.87 -1.40 4.42
CA LEU A 141 3.63 -1.06 3.21
C LEU A 141 4.13 0.40 3.29
N PRO A 142 5.10 0.71 4.17
CA PRO A 142 5.49 2.10 4.47
C PRO A 142 6.03 2.87 3.25
N GLY A 143 6.62 2.16 2.28
CA GLY A 143 7.14 2.74 1.04
C GLY A 143 6.07 3.48 0.22
N PHE A 144 4.79 3.10 0.32
CA PHE A 144 3.69 3.79 -0.34
C PHE A 144 3.57 5.24 0.14
N GLY A 145 3.43 5.44 1.46
CA GLY A 145 3.30 6.77 2.03
C GLY A 145 4.54 7.63 1.83
N GLU A 146 5.73 7.02 1.86
CA GLU A 146 7.00 7.70 1.56
C GLU A 146 7.07 8.19 0.12
N LEU A 147 6.79 7.31 -0.85
CA LEU A 147 6.78 7.67 -2.27
C LEU A 147 5.69 8.72 -2.56
N PHE A 148 4.49 8.53 -2.01
CA PHE A 148 3.38 9.46 -2.18
C PHE A 148 3.77 10.88 -1.73
N ARG A 149 4.37 11.02 -0.54
CA ARG A 149 4.86 12.33 -0.04
C ARG A 149 6.00 12.88 -0.88
N ARG A 150 6.91 12.03 -1.37
CA ARG A 150 8.00 12.45 -2.28
C ARG A 150 7.44 13.08 -3.54
N LEU A 151 6.48 12.41 -4.18
CA LEU A 151 5.83 12.91 -5.40
C LEU A 151 4.98 14.15 -5.12
N SER A 152 4.24 14.16 -4.01
CA SER A 152 3.41 15.31 -3.60
C SER A 152 4.23 16.57 -3.33
N TYR A 153 5.50 16.45 -2.91
CA TYR A 153 6.32 17.60 -2.56
C TYR A 153 6.48 18.59 -3.72
N ASP A 154 6.56 18.09 -4.95
CA ASP A 154 6.70 18.93 -6.14
C ASP A 154 5.44 19.78 -6.40
N GLU A 155 4.26 19.31 -5.98
CA GLU A 155 2.99 20.02 -6.14
C GLU A 155 2.65 20.93 -4.95
N ILE A 156 2.79 20.41 -3.72
CA ILE A 156 2.28 21.08 -2.52
C ILE A 156 3.37 21.59 -1.56
N GLY A 157 4.64 21.32 -1.86
CA GLY A 157 5.79 21.76 -1.07
C GLY A 157 5.76 21.23 0.36
N THR A 158 6.09 22.08 1.33
CA THR A 158 6.14 21.71 2.75
C THR A 158 4.79 21.29 3.35
N ARG A 159 3.67 21.49 2.64
CA ARG A 159 2.35 20.99 3.07
C ARG A 159 2.30 19.46 3.19
N VAL A 160 3.23 18.73 2.54
CA VAL A 160 3.36 17.27 2.71
C VAL A 160 3.57 16.84 4.16
N VAL A 161 4.02 17.73 5.05
CA VAL A 161 4.14 17.44 6.49
C VAL A 161 2.80 17.03 7.10
N GLY A 162 1.68 17.56 6.60
CA GLY A 162 0.33 17.19 7.02
C GLY A 162 -0.32 16.11 6.15
N THR A 163 0.36 15.62 5.11
CA THR A 163 -0.17 14.60 4.21
C THR A 163 0.01 13.22 4.84
N ARG A 164 -1.11 12.56 5.13
CA ARG A 164 -1.11 11.18 5.60
C ARG A 164 -1.76 10.30 4.53
N ALA A 165 -0.95 9.42 3.98
CA ALA A 165 -1.33 8.35 3.08
C ALA A 165 -0.62 7.09 3.59
N THR A 166 -1.34 5.99 3.69
CA THR A 166 -0.86 4.72 4.24
C THR A 166 -1.30 3.58 3.35
N ALA A 167 -0.59 2.46 3.41
CA ALA A 167 -0.99 1.24 2.75
C ALA A 167 -0.51 0.02 3.54
N GLY A 168 -1.17 -1.09 3.32
CA GLY A 168 -0.86 -2.37 3.96
C GLY A 168 -1.55 -3.52 3.24
N VAL A 169 -1.28 -4.73 3.71
CA VAL A 169 -2.04 -5.93 3.36
C VAL A 169 -2.88 -6.30 4.58
N ALA A 170 -4.17 -6.50 4.38
CA ALA A 170 -5.12 -6.97 5.37
C ALA A 170 -5.91 -8.14 4.78
N ASN A 171 -5.92 -9.29 5.46
CA ASN A 171 -6.59 -10.51 4.99
C ASN A 171 -6.19 -10.90 3.55
N GLY A 172 -4.90 -10.78 3.21
CA GLY A 172 -4.40 -11.07 1.86
C GLY A 172 -4.78 -10.04 0.77
N VAL A 173 -5.45 -8.94 1.15
CA VAL A 173 -5.89 -7.87 0.23
C VAL A 173 -5.04 -6.61 0.44
N PRO A 174 -4.39 -6.06 -0.61
CA PRO A 174 -3.75 -4.75 -0.54
C PRO A 174 -4.78 -3.63 -0.32
N VAL A 175 -4.52 -2.77 0.66
CA VAL A 175 -5.36 -1.62 1.03
C VAL A 175 -4.53 -0.34 0.98
N PHE A 176 -5.08 0.71 0.37
CA PHE A 176 -4.44 2.02 0.22
C PHE A 176 -5.35 3.14 0.71
N CYS A 177 -4.85 4.02 1.56
CA CYS A 177 -5.58 5.20 2.04
C CYS A 177 -4.98 6.48 1.48
N LEU A 178 -5.79 7.25 0.76
CA LEU A 178 -5.42 8.49 0.08
C LEU A 178 -6.09 9.71 0.72
N PRO A 179 -5.46 10.90 0.64
CA PRO A 179 -6.13 12.15 0.99
C PRO A 179 -7.36 12.43 0.10
N GLY A 180 -8.34 13.15 0.66
CA GLY A 180 -9.64 13.39 0.02
C GLY A 180 -9.64 14.30 -1.22
N SER A 181 -8.52 14.93 -1.58
CA SER A 181 -8.47 15.83 -2.74
C SER A 181 -8.32 15.05 -4.04
N GLU A 182 -9.00 15.49 -5.09
CA GLU A 182 -8.97 14.86 -6.40
C GLU A 182 -7.55 14.79 -7.00
N SER A 183 -6.69 15.79 -6.73
CA SER A 183 -5.28 15.75 -7.16
C SER A 183 -4.47 14.67 -6.44
N ALA A 184 -4.70 14.47 -5.14
CA ALA A 184 -4.05 13.43 -4.35
C ALA A 184 -4.49 12.03 -4.82
N VAL A 185 -5.78 11.87 -5.13
CA VAL A 185 -6.32 10.67 -5.74
C VAL A 185 -5.63 10.35 -7.06
N ARG A 186 -5.56 11.31 -7.99
CA ARG A 186 -4.91 11.05 -9.29
C ARG A 186 -3.46 10.66 -9.15
N LEU A 187 -2.70 11.38 -8.31
CA LEU A 187 -1.31 11.05 -8.03
C LEU A 187 -1.17 9.64 -7.44
N GLY A 188 -1.97 9.32 -6.44
CA GLY A 188 -1.89 8.04 -5.74
C GLY A 188 -2.28 6.86 -6.63
N VAL A 189 -3.41 6.99 -7.33
CA VAL A 189 -3.95 5.91 -8.16
C VAL A 189 -3.10 5.72 -9.42
N SER A 190 -2.89 6.77 -10.20
CA SER A 190 -2.22 6.65 -11.50
C SER A 190 -0.71 6.40 -11.40
N ASP A 191 -0.02 7.12 -10.52
CA ASP A 191 1.44 7.09 -10.50
C ASP A 191 2.02 6.05 -9.52
N VAL A 192 1.19 5.49 -8.64
CA VAL A 192 1.66 4.55 -7.60
C VAL A 192 0.87 3.25 -7.55
N ILE A 193 -0.46 3.29 -7.43
CA ILE A 193 -1.26 2.06 -7.22
C ILE A 193 -1.36 1.24 -8.51
N LEU A 194 -1.82 1.83 -9.61
CA LEU A 194 -2.06 1.10 -10.86
C LEU A 194 -0.79 0.42 -11.43
N PRO A 195 0.41 1.02 -11.38
CA PRO A 195 1.63 0.35 -11.83
C PRO A 195 1.99 -0.91 -11.01
N GLU A 196 1.62 -0.96 -9.73
CA GLU A 196 2.07 -1.99 -8.79
C GLU A 196 0.98 -3.02 -8.42
N ILE A 197 -0.30 -2.70 -8.64
CA ILE A 197 -1.39 -3.45 -8.02
C ILE A 197 -1.44 -4.92 -8.45
N GLY A 198 -1.24 -5.22 -9.75
CA GLY A 198 -1.25 -6.59 -10.24
C GLY A 198 -0.17 -7.45 -9.55
N HIS A 199 1.01 -6.87 -9.33
CA HIS A 199 2.11 -7.52 -8.63
C HIS A 199 1.81 -7.72 -7.14
N LEU A 200 1.29 -6.67 -6.47
CA LEU A 200 0.98 -6.73 -5.04
C LEU A 200 -0.13 -7.74 -4.72
N VAL A 201 -1.17 -7.82 -5.55
CA VAL A 201 -2.24 -8.83 -5.41
C VAL A 201 -1.66 -10.24 -5.58
N GLY A 202 -0.81 -10.45 -6.60
CA GLY A 202 -0.14 -11.73 -6.82
C GLY A 202 0.75 -12.17 -5.65
N LEU A 203 1.43 -11.22 -4.99
CA LEU A 203 2.25 -11.50 -3.82
C LEU A 203 1.42 -11.76 -2.56
N ALA A 204 0.36 -10.99 -2.33
CA ALA A 204 -0.44 -11.06 -1.11
C ALA A 204 -1.22 -12.39 -0.98
N ARG A 205 -1.56 -13.03 -2.11
CA ARG A 205 -2.30 -14.30 -2.15
C ARG A 205 -1.44 -15.56 -2.00
N ARG A 206 -0.12 -15.45 -2.13
CA ARG A 206 0.78 -16.63 -2.11
C ARG A 206 0.79 -17.41 -0.81
N ASP A 207 0.42 -16.79 0.31
CA ASP A 207 0.43 -17.45 1.61
C ASP A 207 -0.69 -18.52 1.74
N GLU A 208 -1.73 -18.48 0.89
CA GLU A 208 -2.83 -19.47 0.94
C GLU A 208 -2.55 -20.73 0.10
N ASP A 209 -1.93 -20.60 -1.07
CA ASP A 209 -1.66 -21.75 -1.97
C ASP A 209 -0.48 -22.62 -1.52
N GLY A 210 0.41 -22.10 -0.67
CA GLY A 210 1.63 -22.79 -0.23
C GLY A 210 1.50 -23.66 1.02
N ALA A 211 0.38 -23.58 1.74
CA ALA A 211 0.20 -24.26 3.02
C ALA A 211 -0.48 -25.66 2.93
N GLU A 212 -1.06 -26.01 1.78
CA GLU A 212 -1.86 -27.24 1.62
C GLU A 212 -1.08 -28.44 1.04
N ALA A 213 0.24 -28.33 0.79
CA ALA A 213 0.97 -29.33 0.00
C ALA A 213 1.82 -30.37 0.76
N ASP A 214 1.99 -30.29 2.09
CA ASP A 214 3.01 -31.10 2.79
C ASP A 214 2.54 -31.98 3.97
N ASP A 215 1.24 -32.17 4.20
CA ASP A 215 0.75 -33.05 5.29
C ASP A 215 -0.16 -34.19 4.79
N GLU A 216 0.39 -35.04 3.91
CA GLU A 216 -0.12 -36.40 3.70
C GLU A 216 0.64 -37.36 4.64
N PRO A 217 0.07 -37.79 5.79
CA PRO A 217 0.69 -38.83 6.59
C PRO A 217 0.62 -40.14 5.81
N GLY A 218 1.77 -40.59 5.34
CA GLY A 218 1.94 -41.82 4.56
C GLY A 218 1.19 -43.02 5.16
N VAL A 219 0.16 -43.46 4.45
CA VAL A 219 -0.50 -44.75 4.66
C VAL A 219 0.55 -45.86 4.55
N SER A 220 0.86 -46.48 5.69
CA SER A 220 1.67 -47.70 5.73
C SER A 220 0.87 -48.85 5.12
N PRO A 221 1.44 -49.63 4.18
CA PRO A 221 0.71 -50.72 3.55
C PRO A 221 0.51 -51.88 4.52
N GLU A 222 -0.74 -52.32 4.61
CA GLU A 222 -1.17 -53.52 5.33
C GLU A 222 -0.43 -54.76 4.80
N LYS A 223 0.17 -55.54 5.71
CA LYS A 223 0.52 -56.94 5.44
C LYS A 223 -0.62 -57.81 5.92
N GLY A 224 -1.49 -58.18 4.98
CA GLY A 224 -2.40 -59.30 5.13
C GLY A 224 -1.61 -60.61 4.95
N ASP A 225 -1.62 -61.43 5.99
CA ASP A 225 -1.36 -62.87 5.89
C ASP A 225 -2.61 -63.54 6.47
N GLY A 226 -3.39 -64.16 5.58
CA GLY A 226 -4.53 -65.00 5.92
C GLY A 226 -4.25 -66.42 5.46
N ASP A 227 -4.55 -67.39 6.34
CA ASP A 227 -4.88 -68.80 6.06
C ASP A 227 -5.29 -69.42 7.42
N GLU A 228 -6.58 -69.45 7.78
CA GLU A 228 -7.63 -70.44 7.50
C GLU A 228 -7.44 -71.86 8.08
N GLY A 229 -8.51 -72.32 8.75
CA GLY A 229 -8.79 -73.72 9.12
C GLY A 229 -8.70 -74.01 10.61
N SER A 230 -9.64 -74.67 11.30
CA SER A 230 -10.91 -75.33 10.97
C SER A 230 -11.31 -76.13 12.23
N GLU A 231 -12.55 -75.97 12.71
CA GLU A 231 -13.44 -77.02 13.32
C GLU A 231 -12.93 -77.79 14.59
N ALA A 232 -13.67 -78.31 15.57
CA ALA A 232 -15.09 -78.58 15.83
C ALA A 232 -15.30 -78.85 17.35
N GLN A 233 -16.55 -78.70 17.79
CA GLN A 233 -17.33 -79.61 18.67
C GLN A 233 -16.93 -79.97 20.13
N GLU A 234 -17.91 -79.70 21.00
CA GLU A 234 -18.55 -80.58 22.03
C GLU A 234 -17.71 -81.31 23.10
N GLY A 235 -18.13 -81.14 24.37
CA GLY A 235 -17.97 -82.17 25.41
C GLY A 235 -17.93 -81.63 26.85
N THR A 236 -19.02 -81.91 27.61
CA THR A 236 -19.12 -82.36 29.04
C THR A 236 -17.90 -82.16 29.96
N GLU A 237 -18.01 -81.75 31.24
CA GLU A 237 -18.95 -82.11 32.32
C GLU A 237 -19.14 -80.95 33.32
#